data_AF-A0A2M9P586-F1
#
_entry.id   AF-A0A2M9P586-F1
#
_cell.length_a   1.000
_cell.length_b   1.000
_cell.length_c   1.000
_cell.angle_alpha   90.00
_cell.angle_beta   90.00
_cell.angle_gamma   90.00
#
_symmetry.space_group_name_H-M   'P 1'
#
loop_
_entity.id
_entity.type
_entity.pdbx_description
1 polymer ?
#
loop_
_entity_poly.entity_id
_entity_poly.type
_entity_poly.pdbx_seq_one_letter_code
_entity_poly.pdbx_strand_id
1 'polypeptide(L)'
;PATLDELDAKGDIFWSKNGNPRRKVYLDESAGVSVQDIWMDYRDAHNQMVHVTGYPTEKNINLLRRIVEASSNPGDIVLDCFCGSGTALVAADMLE
;
A
#
# COMPACT_ATOMS: atom_id res chain seq x y z
N PRO A 1 -33.02 11.21 -3.05
CA PRO A 1 -32.45 11.74 -1.79
C PRO A 1 -31.62 12.97 -2.15
N ALA A 2 -31.56 14.01 -1.32
CA ALA A 2 -30.85 15.25 -1.69
C ALA A 2 -29.41 15.00 -2.18
N THR A 3 -28.69 14.08 -1.53
CA THR A 3 -27.33 13.67 -1.93
C THR A 3 -27.26 13.00 -3.30
N LEU A 4 -28.29 12.25 -3.70
CA LEU A 4 -28.34 11.61 -5.03
C LEU A 4 -28.58 12.66 -6.12
N ASP A 5 -29.48 13.62 -5.86
CA ASP A 5 -29.85 14.66 -6.82
C ASP A 5 -28.67 15.61 -7.06
N GLU A 6 -27.88 15.92 -6.02
CA GLU A 6 -26.63 16.67 -6.12
C GLU A 6 -25.55 15.95 -6.96
N LEU A 7 -25.37 14.64 -6.76
CA LEU A 7 -24.40 13.85 -7.52
C LEU A 7 -24.82 13.69 -8.98
N ASP A 8 -26.12 13.54 -9.24
CA ASP A 8 -26.66 13.45 -10.59
C ASP A 8 -26.49 14.79 -11.33
N ALA A 9 -26.75 15.92 -10.67
CA ALA A 9 -26.52 17.25 -11.22
C ALA A 9 -25.04 17.52 -11.57
N LYS A 10 -24.10 16.92 -10.85
CA LYS A 10 -22.66 16.96 -11.14
C LYS A 10 -22.24 16.02 -12.27
N GLY A 11 -23.12 15.11 -12.71
CA GLY A 11 -22.80 14.09 -13.68
C GLY A 11 -22.04 12.89 -13.12
N ASP A 12 -21.99 12.75 -11.79
CA ASP A 12 -21.27 11.68 -11.07
C ASP A 12 -22.07 10.36 -11.01
N ILE A 13 -23.32 10.37 -11.48
CA ILE A 13 -24.19 9.20 -11.50
C ILE A 13 -24.28 8.62 -12.91
N PHE A 14 -24.19 7.29 -12.98
CA PHE A 14 -24.57 6.49 -14.13
C PHE A 14 -25.89 5.78 -13.82
N TRP A 15 -26.90 6.03 -14.65
CA TRP A 15 -28.19 5.35 -14.57
C TRP A 15 -28.17 4.07 -15.40
N SER A 16 -28.31 2.92 -14.73
CA SER A 16 -28.42 1.64 -15.43
C SER A 16 -29.75 1.53 -16.19
N LYS A 17 -29.82 0.60 -17.16
CA LYS A 17 -31.04 0.34 -17.96
C LYS A 17 -32.29 0.02 -17.11
N ASN A 18 -32.09 -0.46 -15.87
CA ASN A 18 -33.16 -0.82 -14.95
C ASN A 18 -33.47 0.30 -13.93
N GLY A 19 -32.92 1.50 -14.11
CA GLY A 19 -33.16 2.66 -13.24
C GLY A 19 -32.34 2.68 -11.95
N ASN A 20 -31.48 1.69 -11.70
CA ASN A 20 -30.61 1.69 -10.52
C ASN A 20 -29.43 2.66 -10.72
N PRO A 21 -29.23 3.67 -9.85
CA PRO A 21 -28.12 4.60 -9.93
C PRO A 21 -26.80 3.94 -9.47
N ARG A 22 -25.70 4.28 -10.14
CA ARG A 22 -24.34 3.87 -9.78
C ARG A 22 -23.43 5.08 -9.77
N ARG A 23 -22.57 5.21 -8.76
CA ARG A 23 -21.56 6.27 -8.71
C ARG A 23 -20.46 5.98 -9.75
N LYS A 24 -20.10 6.98 -10.54
CA LYS A 24 -18.91 6.96 -11.39
C LYS A 24 -17.68 7.17 -10.49
N VAL A 25 -16.68 6.33 -10.67
CA VAL A 25 -15.39 6.44 -9.99
C VAL A 25 -14.34 6.47 -11.09
N TYR A 26 -13.77 7.64 -11.33
CA TYR A 26 -12.70 7.81 -12.31
C TYR A 26 -11.37 7.40 -11.71
N LEU A 27 -10.47 6.87 -12.55
CA LEU A 27 -9.21 6.28 -12.11
C LEU A 27 -8.26 7.32 -11.50
N ASP A 28 -8.23 8.51 -12.09
CA ASP A 28 -7.42 9.67 -11.70
C ASP A 28 -7.97 10.42 -10.49
N GLU A 29 -9.28 10.36 -10.26
CA GLU A 29 -9.95 11.03 -9.13
C GLU A 29 -10.13 10.12 -7.90
N SER A 30 -9.77 8.84 -8.02
CA SER A 30 -9.90 7.85 -6.95
C SER A 30 -8.55 7.57 -6.32
N ALA A 31 -8.44 7.78 -5.01
CA ALA A 31 -7.31 7.31 -4.21
C ALA A 31 -7.21 5.76 -4.14
N GLY A 32 -8.16 5.05 -4.76
CA GLY A 32 -8.22 3.60 -4.75
C GLY A 32 -8.81 3.04 -3.46
N VAL A 33 -8.59 1.75 -3.24
CA VAL A 33 -8.97 1.07 -2.00
C VAL A 33 -7.77 1.13 -1.06
N SER A 34 -8.01 1.51 0.20
CA SER A 34 -6.98 1.50 1.23
C SER A 34 -6.35 0.10 1.33
N VAL A 35 -5.03 0.08 1.50
CA VAL A 35 -4.27 -1.16 1.70
C VAL A 35 -4.85 -1.90 2.92
N GLN A 36 -5.14 -3.19 2.73
CA GLN A 36 -5.68 -4.06 3.79
C GLN A 36 -4.57 -4.55 4.72
N ASP A 37 -4.89 -5.38 5.70
CA ASP A 37 -3.95 -5.99 6.66
C ASP A 37 -3.38 -7.35 6.20
N ILE A 38 -3.95 -7.97 5.17
CA ILE A 38 -3.46 -9.21 4.57
C ILE A 38 -2.75 -8.92 3.24
N TRP A 39 -1.44 -9.19 3.19
CA TRP A 39 -0.59 -8.98 2.01
C TRP A 39 -0.05 -10.30 1.47
N MET A 40 -0.43 -10.65 0.24
CA MET A 40 -0.05 -11.91 -0.42
C MET A 40 1.03 -11.73 -1.50
N ASP A 41 1.45 -10.48 -1.74
CA ASP A 41 2.43 -10.06 -2.74
C ASP A 41 3.90 -10.21 -2.28
N TYR A 42 4.13 -10.48 -0.99
CA TYR A 42 5.47 -10.68 -0.44
C TYR A 42 5.77 -12.16 -0.19
N ARG A 43 6.96 -12.59 -0.60
CA ARG A 43 7.49 -13.93 -0.33
C ARG A 43 8.93 -13.82 0.11
N ASP A 44 9.34 -14.72 1.00
CA ASP A 44 10.75 -14.84 1.37
C ASP A 44 11.59 -15.30 0.16
N ALA A 45 12.89 -15.07 0.27
CA ALA A 45 13.84 -15.51 -0.74
C ALA A 45 13.80 -17.04 -0.85
N HIS A 46 13.30 -17.52 -1.99
CA HIS A 46 13.11 -18.96 -2.25
C HIS A 46 14.05 -19.47 -3.36
N ASN A 47 14.83 -18.58 -3.98
CA ASN A 47 15.81 -18.93 -5.00
C ASN A 47 16.96 -17.91 -5.00
N GLN A 48 18.04 -18.22 -5.73
CA GLN A 48 19.27 -17.42 -5.77
C GLN A 48 19.14 -16.09 -6.53
N MET A 49 18.03 -15.82 -7.23
CA MET A 49 17.82 -14.54 -7.91
C MET A 49 17.44 -13.43 -6.93
N VAL A 50 16.90 -13.78 -5.76
CA VAL A 50 16.64 -12.81 -4.69
C VAL A 50 17.90 -12.68 -3.86
N HIS A 51 18.53 -11.52 -3.92
CA HIS A 51 19.68 -11.22 -3.08
C HIS A 51 19.25 -11.21 -1.60
N VAL A 52 20.02 -11.93 -0.79
CA VAL A 52 19.93 -11.93 0.67
C VAL A 52 21.34 -11.90 1.23
N THR A 53 21.50 -11.38 2.44
CA THR A 53 22.79 -11.33 3.13
C THR A 53 23.30 -12.71 3.58
N GLY A 54 22.39 -13.70 3.63
CA GLY A 54 22.65 -15.03 4.18
C GLY A 54 22.19 -15.19 5.63
N TYR A 55 21.61 -14.15 6.23
CA TYR A 55 21.02 -14.26 7.56
C TYR A 55 19.78 -15.18 7.52
N PRO A 56 19.66 -16.19 8.43
CA PRO A 56 18.68 -17.28 8.27
C PRO A 56 17.20 -16.87 8.22
N THR A 57 16.86 -15.77 8.91
CA THR A 57 15.47 -15.25 9.01
C THR A 57 15.37 -13.84 8.45
N GLU A 58 16.12 -13.56 7.38
CA GLU A 58 16.08 -12.28 6.68
C GLU A 58 14.70 -12.01 6.10
N LYS A 59 14.11 -10.87 6.48
CA LYS A 59 12.80 -10.43 6.02
C LYS A 59 12.88 -9.87 4.60
N ASN A 60 11.81 -9.98 3.83
CA ASN A 60 11.73 -9.37 2.49
C ASN A 60 11.86 -7.83 2.57
N ILE A 61 12.79 -7.24 1.82
CA ILE A 61 13.03 -5.79 1.83
C ILE A 61 11.81 -4.97 1.38
N ASN A 62 11.07 -5.44 0.37
CA ASN A 62 9.91 -4.72 -0.17
C ASN A 62 8.74 -4.70 0.83
N LEU A 63 8.63 -5.73 1.68
CA LEU A 63 7.66 -5.76 2.78
C LEU A 63 7.96 -4.67 3.80
N LEU A 64 9.22 -4.59 4.25
CA LEU A 64 9.61 -3.59 5.24
C LEU A 64 9.57 -2.16 4.69
N ARG A 65 9.92 -1.96 3.41
CA ARG A 65 9.73 -0.67 2.73
C ARG A 65 8.28 -0.19 2.77
N ARG A 66 7.31 -1.04 2.42
CA ARG A 66 5.88 -0.67 2.50
C ARG A 66 5.49 -0.24 3.92
N ILE A 67 5.97 -0.95 4.94
CA ILE A 67 5.65 -0.62 6.35
C ILE A 67 6.24 0.73 6.75
N VAL A 68 7.52 0.97 6.43
CA VAL A 68 8.22 2.22 6.75
C VAL A 68 7.59 3.40 5.99
N GLU A 69 7.40 3.28 4.68
CA GLU A 69 6.80 4.32 3.82
C GLU A 69 5.37 4.69 4.29
N ALA A 70 4.61 3.73 4.84
CA ALA A 70 3.27 3.98 5.36
C ALA A 70 3.25 4.58 6.78
N SER A 71 4.34 4.46 7.55
CA SER A 71 4.34 4.74 9.00
C SER A 71 5.32 5.82 9.44
N SER A 72 6.11 6.38 8.51
CA SER A 72 7.15 7.37 8.79
C SER A 72 7.40 8.27 7.58
N ASN A 73 8.06 9.40 7.82
CA ASN A 73 8.53 10.33 6.81
C ASN A 73 10.07 10.41 6.81
N PRO A 74 10.70 10.91 5.74
CA PRO A 74 12.12 11.18 5.73
C PRO A 74 12.55 12.03 6.93
N GLY A 75 13.60 11.58 7.62
CA GLY A 75 14.13 12.21 8.84
C GLY A 75 13.50 11.73 10.16
N ASP A 76 12.45 10.92 10.13
CA ASP A 76 11.92 10.27 11.34
C ASP A 76 12.90 9.22 11.89
N ILE A 77 12.84 8.97 13.20
CA ILE A 77 13.67 7.93 13.85
C ILE A 77 12.93 6.59 13.79
N VAL A 78 13.55 5.61 13.14
CA VAL A 78 13.08 4.21 13.11
C VAL A 78 13.94 3.36 14.05
N LEU A 79 13.29 2.59 14.94
CA LEU A 79 13.95 1.69 15.90
C LEU A 79 13.56 0.24 15.62
N ASP A 80 14.56 -0.63 15.42
CA ASP A 80 14.39 -2.08 15.43
C ASP A 80 15.32 -2.72 16.48
N CYS A 81 14.77 -3.10 17.63
CA CYS A 81 15.50 -3.77 18.72
C CYS A 81 15.84 -5.24 18.42
N PHE A 82 15.36 -5.78 17.31
CA PHE A 82 15.57 -7.17 16.86
C PHE A 82 16.06 -7.20 15.42
N CYS A 83 17.02 -6.31 15.11
CA CYS A 83 17.38 -5.95 13.74
C CYS A 83 17.84 -7.13 12.86
N GLY A 84 18.40 -8.21 13.42
CA GLY A 84 18.77 -9.41 12.67
C GLY A 84 19.67 -9.11 11.47
N SER A 85 19.16 -9.33 10.26
CA SER A 85 19.81 -8.97 8.99
C SER A 85 19.96 -7.46 8.74
N GLY A 86 19.34 -6.61 9.56
CA GLY A 86 19.32 -5.16 9.41
C GLY A 86 18.31 -4.66 8.37
N THR A 87 17.47 -5.53 7.79
CA THR A 87 16.58 -5.17 6.67
C THR A 87 15.65 -4.00 6.97
N ALA A 88 15.17 -3.86 8.22
CA ALA A 88 14.33 -2.73 8.63
C ALA A 88 15.10 -1.40 8.59
N LEU A 89 16.37 -1.42 8.99
CA LEU A 89 17.23 -0.24 9.00
C LEU A 89 17.57 0.19 7.57
N VAL A 90 17.86 -0.77 6.69
CA VAL A 90 18.06 -0.52 5.26
C VAL A 90 16.78 0.06 4.62
N ALA A 91 15.60 -0.48 4.95
CA ALA A 91 14.34 0.06 4.47
C ALA A 91 14.09 1.51 4.93
N ALA A 92 14.47 1.84 6.17
CA ALA A 92 14.41 3.21 6.68
C ALA A 92 15.40 4.15 5.99
N ASP A 93 16.63 3.70 5.73
CA ASP A 93 17.65 4.48 5.02
C ASP A 93 17.26 4.78 3.56
N MET A 94 16.50 3.90 2.92
CA MET A 94 15.95 4.12 1.57
C MET A 94 14.84 5.17 1.51
N LEU A 95 14.32 5.60 2.66
CA LEU A 95 13.33 6.67 2.79
C LEU A 95 14.06 8.04 2.77
N GLU A 96 14.69 8.37 1.63
CA GLU A 96 15.36 9.67 1.44
C GLU A 96 14.39 10.86 1.44
#